data_AF-A0A7C4G979-F1
#
_entry.id   AF-A0A7C4G979-F1
#
_cell.length_a   1.000
_cell.length_b   1.000
_cell.length_c   1.000
_cell.angle_alpha   90.00
_cell.angle_beta   90.00
_cell.angle_gamma   90.00
#
_symmetry.space_group_name_H-M   'P 1'
#
loop_
_entity.id
_entity.type
_entity.pdbx_description
1 polymer ?
#
loop_
_entity_poly.entity_id
_entity_poly.type
_entity_poly.pdbx_seq_one_letter_code
_entity_poly.pdbx_strand_id
1 'polypeptide(L)' 'MVISRLKHLAMVLENVKPHPNPSLDLEQYSLCGEDAARILWFAGRIHDDINDKIVLDLGCGTGILSIG' A
#
# COMPACT_ATOMS: atom_id res chain seq x y z
N MET A 1 11.06 -13.34 0.20
CA MET A 1 11.47 -12.69 -1.06
C MET A 1 11.90 -11.27 -0.74
N VAL A 2 13.07 -10.81 -1.19
CA VAL A 2 13.51 -9.42 -0.96
C VAL A 2 13.10 -8.57 -2.15
N ILE A 3 12.25 -7.56 -1.93
CA ILE A 3 11.80 -6.64 -2.98
C ILE A 3 12.81 -5.49 -3.08
N SER A 4 13.53 -5.39 -4.20
CA SER A 4 14.58 -4.39 -4.45
C SER A 4 14.26 -3.40 -5.57
N ARG A 5 13.08 -3.50 -6.19
CA ARG A 5 12.63 -2.59 -7.26
C ARG A 5 11.21 -2.13 -7.02
N LEU A 6 10.95 -0.85 -7.23
CA LEU A 6 9.62 -0.24 -7.12
C LEU A 6 8.56 -1.02 -7.93
N LYS A 7 8.89 -1.39 -9.17
CA LYS A 7 7.98 -2.16 -10.04
C LYS A 7 7.58 -3.52 -9.45
N HIS A 8 8.49 -4.19 -8.73
CA HIS A 8 8.17 -5.47 -8.11
C HIS A 8 7.26 -5.29 -6.90
N LEU A 9 7.43 -4.22 -6.12
CA LEU A 9 6.52 -3.88 -5.03
C LEU A 9 5.11 -3.66 -5.60
N ALA A 10 4.98 -2.86 -6.67
CA ALA A 10 3.71 -2.62 -7.34
C ALA A 10 3.04 -3.92 -7.80
N MET A 11 3.79 -4.81 -8.47
CA MET A 11 3.26 -6.11 -8.92
C MET A 11 2.77 -6.99 -7.77
N VAL A 12 3.41 -6.94 -6.60
CA VAL A 12 2.97 -7.70 -5.42
C VAL A 12 1.69 -7.10 -4.87
N LEU A 13 1.66 -5.77 -4.67
CA LEU A 13 0.52 -5.05 -4.11
C LEU A 13 -0.72 -5.10 -5.00
N GLU A 14 -0.55 -5.23 -6.32
CA GLU A 14 -1.66 -5.43 -7.27
C GLU A 14 -2.46 -6.72 -7.01
N ASN A 15 -1.90 -7.68 -6.26
CA ASN A 15 -2.63 -8.89 -5.88
C ASN A 15 -3.54 -8.70 -4.65
N VAL A 16 -3.51 -7.53 -4.01
CA VAL A 16 -4.42 -7.23 -2.90
C VAL A 16 -5.85 -7.18 -3.44
N LYS A 17 -6.72 -8.01 -2.85
CA LYS A 17 -8.11 -8.08 -3.30
C LYS A 17 -8.84 -6.78 -2.99
N PRO A 18 -9.70 -6.30 -3.91
CA PRO A 18 -10.55 -5.15 -3.63
C PRO A 18 -11.55 -5.46 -2.51
N HIS A 19 -12.12 -4.40 -1.93
CA HIS A 19 -13.21 -4.56 -0.96
C HIS A 19 -14.37 -5.35 -1.61
N PRO A 20 -14.91 -6.39 -0.97
CA PRO A 20 -15.86 -7.31 -1.63
C PRO A 20 -17.22 -6.67 -1.95
N ASN A 21 -17.61 -5.62 -1.23
CA ASN A 21 -18.84 -4.86 -1.45
C ASN A 21 -18.63 -3.38 -1.09
N PRO A 22 -17.99 -2.57 -1.95
CA PRO A 22 -17.59 -1.19 -1.61
C PRO A 22 -18.81 -0.27 -1.46
N SER A 23 -18.78 0.57 -0.44
CA SER A 23 -19.74 1.66 -0.24
C SER A 23 -19.22 2.96 -0.85
N LEU A 24 -20.04 3.60 -1.69
CA LEU A 24 -19.75 4.91 -2.27
C LEU A 24 -19.74 6.01 -1.21
N ASP A 25 -20.65 5.94 -0.23
CA ASP A 25 -20.75 6.93 0.86
C ASP A 25 -19.51 6.95 1.77
N LEU A 26 -18.71 5.89 1.72
CA LEU A 26 -17.44 5.76 2.44
C LEU A 26 -16.21 5.91 1.54
N GLU A 27 -16.42 6.25 0.25
CA GLU A 27 -15.37 6.36 -0.76
C GLU A 27 -14.45 5.13 -0.83
N GLN A 28 -15.00 3.92 -0.72
CA GLN A 28 -14.22 2.67 -0.69
C GLN A 28 -13.74 2.23 -2.09
N TYR A 29 -12.79 2.97 -2.67
CA TYR A 29 -12.06 2.55 -3.87
C TYR A 29 -10.75 1.85 -3.48
N SER A 30 -10.27 0.97 -4.36
CA SER A 30 -8.95 0.32 -4.18
C SER A 30 -7.86 1.21 -4.76
N LEU A 31 -6.83 1.48 -3.96
CA LEU A 31 -5.60 2.08 -4.47
C LEU A 31 -4.90 1.09 -5.40
N CYS A 32 -4.42 1.54 -6.55
CA CYS A 32 -3.68 0.67 -7.46
C CYS A 32 -2.29 0.32 -6.88
N GLY A 33 -1.74 -0.83 -7.26
CA GLY A 33 -0.44 -1.28 -6.76
C GLY A 33 0.70 -0.33 -7.13
N GLU A 34 0.61 0.37 -8.27
CA GLU A 34 1.61 1.36 -8.67
C GLU A 34 1.66 2.57 -7.73
N ASP A 35 0.51 3.12 -7.35
CA ASP A 35 0.43 4.26 -6.44
C ASP A 35 0.82 3.84 -5.02
N ALA A 36 0.32 2.70 -4.55
CA ALA A 36 0.69 2.15 -3.24
C ALA A 36 2.20 1.94 -3.12
N ALA A 37 2.81 1.32 -4.14
CA ALA A 37 4.25 1.10 -4.17
C ALA A 37 5.03 2.41 -4.19
N ARG A 38 4.58 3.45 -4.90
CA ARG A 38 5.27 4.76 -4.91
C ARG A 38 5.27 5.40 -3.52
N ILE A 39 4.14 5.38 -2.82
CA ILE A 39 4.01 5.92 -1.46
C ILE A 39 4.95 5.19 -0.52
N LEU A 40 4.86 3.85 -0.49
CA LEU A 40 5.67 3.01 0.39
C LEU A 40 7.16 3.08 0.07
N TRP A 41 7.53 3.14 -1.21
CA TRP A 41 8.93 3.29 -1.62
C TRP A 41 9.49 4.63 -1.19
N PHE A 42 8.72 5.70 -1.34
CA PHE A 42 9.13 7.03 -0.91
C PHE A 42 9.34 7.06 0.61
N ALA A 43 8.33 6.68 1.39
CA ALA A 43 8.40 6.68 2.85
C ALA A 43 9.46 5.69 3.38
N GLY A 44 9.43 4.43 2.94
CA GLY A 44 10.25 3.36 3.51
C GLY A 44 11.66 3.21 2.94
N ARG A 45 11.90 3.60 1.67
CA ARG A 45 13.23 3.45 1.03
C ARG A 45 13.98 4.75 0.86
N ILE A 46 13.28 5.85 0.54
CA ILE A 46 13.93 7.15 0.33
C ILE A 46 14.11 7.88 1.66
N HIS A 47 13.10 7.83 2.54
CA HIS A 47 13.09 8.58 3.79
C HIS A 47 13.32 7.75 5.06
N ASP A 48 13.21 6.42 4.99
CA ASP A 48 13.33 5.50 6.14
C ASP A 48 12.32 5.79 7.28
N ASP A 49 11.13 6.25 6.90
CA ASP A 49 10.04 6.61 7.82
C ASP A 49 9.18 5.40 8.24
N ILE A 50 9.54 4.18 7.81
CA ILE A 50 8.76 2.95 8.08
C ILE A 50 9.54 1.96 8.95
N ASN A 51 10.81 1.67 8.63
CA ASN A 51 11.57 0.63 9.34
C ASN A 51 11.78 1.00 10.82
N ASP A 52 11.50 0.05 11.72
CA ASP A 52 11.56 0.24 13.17
C ASP A 52 10.73 1.43 13.68
N LYS A 53 9.69 1.84 12.95
CA LYS A 53 8.72 2.86 13.34
C LYS A 53 7.36 2.24 13.64
N ILE A 54 6.55 2.96 14.41
CA ILE A 54 5.13 2.68 14.56
C ILE A 54 4.39 3.52 13.52
N VAL A 55 3.78 2.87 12.54
CA VAL A 55 3.05 3.51 11.44
C VAL A 55 1.55 3.30 11.62
N LEU A 56 0.76 4.34 11.35
CA LEU A 56 -0.71 4.28 11.40
C LEU A 56 -1.27 4.54 9.99
N ASP A 57 -2.06 3.60 9.49
CA ASP A 57 -2.76 3.67 8.21
C ASP A 57 -4.23 4.04 8.45
N LEU A 58 -4.55 5.33 8.27
CA LEU A 58 -5.88 5.88 8.53
C LEU A 58 -6.80 5.63 7.34
N GLY A 59 -7.92 4.94 7.58
CA GLY A 59 -8.81 4.53 6.50
C GLY A 59 -8.20 3.43 5.63
N CYS A 60 -7.47 2.49 6.25
CA CYS A 60 -6.66 1.47 5.58
C CYS A 60 -7.41 0.62 4.53
N GLY A 61 -8.75 0.55 4.59
CA GLY A 61 -9.57 -0.13 3.58
C GLY A 61 -9.18 -1.60 3.42
N THR A 62 -8.66 -1.96 2.25
CA THR A 62 -8.16 -3.33 1.97
C THR A 62 -6.79 -3.62 2.60
N GLY A 63 -6.15 -2.62 3.20
CA GLY A 63 -4.86 -2.72 3.87
C GLY A 63 -3.66 -2.69 2.92
N ILE A 64 -3.83 -2.23 1.68
CA ILE A 64 -2.76 -2.27 0.66
C ILE A 64 -1.50 -1.50 1.09
N LEU A 65 -1.64 -0.39 1.82
CA LEU A 65 -0.50 0.34 2.39
C LEU A 65 0.03 -0.36 3.65
N SER A 66 -0.85 -0.83 4.54
CA SER A 66 -0.48 -1.58 5.75
C SER A 66 0.30 -2.88 5.50
N ILE A 67 0.04 -3.57 4.40
CA ILE A 67 0.68 -4.86 4.06
C ILE A 67 2.07 -4.68 3.43
N GLY A 68 2.31 -3.56 2.75
CA GLY A 68 3.52 -3.32 1.95
C GLY A 68 4.66 -2.69 2.75
#